data_AF-A0A7K5ITQ0-F1
#
_entry.id   AF-A0A7K5ITQ0-F1
#
_cell.length_a   1.000
_cell.length_b   1.000
_cell.length_c   1.000
_cell.angle_alpha   90.00
_cell.angle_beta   90.00
_cell.angle_gamma   90.00
#
_symmetry.space_group_name_H-M   'P 1'
#
loop_
_entity.id
_entity.type
_entity.pdbx_description
1 polymer ?
#
loop_
_entity_poly.entity_id
_entity_poly.type
_entity_poly.pdbx_seq_one_letter_code
_entity_poly.pdbx_strand_id
1 'polypeptide(L)'
;EPISVVPNRHLERRRCPLIVGIRGGTRALSCGTGPEPQLHLEDVELLELFAGDKDRATPFTFYKTFGGSTHTFEAAAFPGLFLSTAPGPGQALALAPAPGA
;
A
#
# COMPACT_ATOMS: atom_id res chain seq x y z
N GLU A 1 -11.08 2.03 12.07
CA GLU A 1 -10.76 3.12 11.13
C GLU A 1 -11.29 2.77 9.74
N PRO A 2 -12.08 3.62 9.08
CA PRO A 2 -12.43 3.45 7.66
C PRO A 2 -11.19 3.62 6.77
N ILE A 3 -11.04 2.75 5.77
CA ILE A 3 -9.94 2.82 4.80
C ILE A 3 -10.43 3.50 3.53
N SER A 4 -9.70 4.49 3.07
CA SER A 4 -9.90 5.17 1.79
C SER A 4 -8.96 4.57 0.75
N VAL A 5 -9.47 4.33 -0.46
CA VAL A 5 -8.68 3.80 -1.57
C VAL A 5 -8.98 4.54 -2.86
N VAL A 6 -7.94 4.81 -3.64
CA VAL A 6 -8.05 5.33 -5.01
C VAL A 6 -7.12 4.51 -5.92
N PRO A 7 -7.46 4.31 -7.20
CA PRO A 7 -6.56 3.58 -8.10
C PRO A 7 -5.32 4.42 -8.43
N ASN A 8 -4.14 3.81 -8.55
CA ASN A 8 -3.00 4.49 -9.16
C ASN A 8 -3.07 4.36 -10.69
N ARG A 9 -3.38 5.48 -11.37
CA ARG A 9 -3.54 5.51 -12.84
C ARG A 9 -2.23 5.41 -13.63
N HIS A 10 -1.08 5.53 -12.97
CA HIS A 10 0.25 5.51 -13.60
C HIS A 10 0.87 4.12 -13.68
N LEU A 11 0.31 3.15 -12.95
CA LEU A 11 0.76 1.77 -12.94
C LEU A 11 -0.19 0.87 -13.73
N GLU A 12 0.25 -0.35 -14.05
CA GLU A 12 -0.52 -1.27 -14.88
C GLU A 12 -1.86 -1.63 -14.23
N ARG A 13 -2.95 -1.13 -14.83
CA ARG A 13 -4.32 -1.29 -14.29
C ARG A 13 -4.72 -2.74 -14.06
N ARG A 14 -4.22 -3.69 -14.85
CA ARG A 14 -4.52 -5.13 -14.72
C ARG A 14 -4.01 -5.73 -13.40
N ARG A 15 -2.98 -5.13 -12.80
CA ARG A 15 -2.46 -5.52 -11.48
C ARG A 15 -3.24 -4.90 -10.31
N CYS A 16 -4.31 -4.16 -10.59
CA CYS A 16 -5.14 -3.49 -9.58
C CYS A 16 -4.33 -2.65 -8.57
N PRO A 17 -3.56 -1.65 -9.04
CA PRO A 17 -2.76 -0.79 -8.16
C PRO A 17 -3.65 0.19 -7.39
N LEU A 18 -3.56 0.20 -6.06
CA LEU A 18 -4.36 1.03 -5.17
C LEU A 18 -3.47 1.88 -4.27
N ILE A 19 -3.77 3.17 -4.18
CA ILE A 19 -3.23 4.07 -3.15
C ILE A 19 -4.16 3.97 -1.95
N VAL A 20 -3.59 3.73 -0.77
CA VAL A 20 -4.33 3.42 0.46
C VAL A 20 -4.16 4.54 1.47
N GLY A 21 -5.24 4.94 2.14
CA GLY A 21 -5.17 5.89 3.23
C GLY A 21 -6.28 5.74 4.25
N ILE A 22 -6.27 6.63 5.23
CA ILE A 22 -7.18 6.65 6.37
C ILE A 22 -7.71 8.07 6.59
N ARG A 23 -8.60 8.25 7.58
CA ARG A 23 -9.18 9.56 7.93
C ARG A 23 -9.79 10.30 6.73
N GLY A 24 -10.52 9.56 5.89
CA GLY A 24 -11.11 10.14 4.67
C GLY A 24 -10.09 10.46 3.58
N GLY A 25 -8.86 9.98 3.70
CA GLY A 25 -7.80 10.16 2.71
C GLY A 25 -6.84 11.31 3.00
N THR A 26 -6.85 11.89 4.20
CA THR A 26 -5.89 12.95 4.60
C THR A 26 -4.53 12.41 5.05
N ARG A 27 -4.43 11.09 5.24
CA ARG A 27 -3.17 10.37 5.50
C ARG A 27 -3.08 9.14 4.62
N ALA A 28 -1.92 8.92 4.01
CA ALA A 28 -1.67 7.78 3.13
C ALA A 28 -0.69 6.79 3.74
N LEU A 29 -0.84 5.51 3.40
CA LEU A 29 0.05 4.43 3.78
C LEU A 29 1.22 4.36 2.80
N SER A 30 2.44 4.53 3.30
CA SER A 30 3.69 4.53 2.55
C SER A 30 4.56 3.35 2.94
N CYS A 31 5.28 2.77 1.99
CA CYS A 31 6.38 1.83 2.27
C CYS A 31 7.75 2.52 2.34
N GLY A 32 7.78 3.85 2.21
CA GLY A 32 9.00 4.66 2.19
C GLY A 32 9.74 4.62 0.85
N THR A 33 10.72 5.51 0.73
CA THR A 33 11.61 5.64 -0.45
C THR A 33 13.04 5.20 -0.17
N GLY A 34 13.30 4.70 1.04
CA GLY A 34 14.62 4.23 1.45
C GLY A 34 14.99 2.88 0.83
N PRO A 35 16.24 2.43 1.03
CA PRO A 35 16.67 1.11 0.58
C PRO A 35 15.94 -0.04 1.30
N GLU A 36 15.48 0.21 2.54
CA GLU A 36 14.69 -0.72 3.31
C GLU A 36 13.21 -0.29 3.37
N PRO A 37 12.27 -1.23 3.24
CA PRO A 37 10.85 -0.95 3.32
C PRO A 37 10.46 -0.60 4.76
N GLN A 38 9.85 0.57 4.94
CA GLN A 38 9.30 0.98 6.23
C GLN A 38 7.85 1.41 6.05
N LEU A 39 6.94 0.61 6.59
CA LEU A 39 5.52 0.90 6.53
C LEU A 39 5.15 1.99 7.54
N HIS A 40 4.63 3.12 7.07
CA HIS A 40 4.23 4.23 7.92
C HIS A 40 3.12 5.06 7.28
N LEU A 41 2.53 5.96 8.07
CA LEU A 41 1.53 6.92 7.60
C LEU A 41 2.19 8.27 7.36
N GLU A 42 1.92 8.87 6.22
CA GLU A 42 2.35 10.22 5.89
C GLU A 42 1.14 11.17 5.83
N ASP A 43 1.34 12.42 6.27
CA ASP A 43 0.36 13.51 6.17
C ASP A 43 0.31 14.03 4.72
N VAL A 44 -0.27 13.22 3.83
CA VAL A 44 -0.47 13.52 2.42
C VAL A 44 -1.86 13.08 1.98
N GLU A 45 -2.51 13.90 1.16
CA GLU A 45 -3.84 13.61 0.67
C GLU A 45 -3.84 12.55 -0.45
N LEU A 46 -4.77 11.61 -0.38
CA LEU A 46 -4.93 10.58 -1.42
C LEU A 46 -5.19 11.18 -2.80
N LEU A 47 -5.93 12.29 -2.85
CA LEU A 47 -6.27 12.94 -4.12
C LEU A 47 -5.06 13.67 -4.71
N GLU A 48 -4.13 14.16 -3.89
CA GLU A 48 -2.85 14.68 -4.37
C GLU A 48 -2.00 13.56 -4.98
N LEU A 49 -1.90 12.41 -4.31
CA LEU A 49 -1.15 11.26 -4.84
C LEU A 49 -1.80 10.70 -6.11
N PHE A 50 -3.13 10.69 -6.17
CA PHE A 50 -3.88 10.29 -7.36
C PHE A 50 -3.64 11.21 -8.56
N ALA A 51 -3.51 12.52 -8.32
CA ALA A 51 -3.29 13.54 -9.35
C ALA A 51 -1.82 13.78 -9.70
N GLY A 52 -0.90 13.37 -8.83
CA GLY A 52 0.54 13.53 -8.99
C GLY A 52 1.15 12.62 -10.04
N ASP A 53 2.47 12.50 -10.01
CA ASP A 53 3.21 11.63 -10.91
C ASP A 53 3.42 10.21 -10.35
N LYS A 54 3.96 9.34 -11.21
CA LYS A 54 4.22 7.95 -10.90
C LYS A 54 5.20 7.78 -9.73
N ASP A 55 6.27 8.56 -9.68
CA ASP A 55 7.35 8.36 -8.72
C ASP A 55 6.90 8.77 -7.32
N ARG A 56 6.13 9.86 -7.21
CA ARG A 56 5.49 10.28 -5.96
C ARG A 56 4.45 9.26 -5.46
N ALA A 57 3.68 8.65 -6.36
CA ALA A 57 2.60 7.74 -5.97
C ALA A 57 3.04 6.29 -5.71
N THR A 58 4.15 5.84 -6.29
CA THR A 58 4.61 4.44 -6.22
C THR A 58 4.86 3.94 -4.79
N PRO A 59 5.51 4.70 -3.88
CA PRO A 59 5.68 4.31 -2.48
C PRO A 59 4.37 4.13 -1.70
N PHE A 60 3.27 4.71 -2.17
CA PHE A 60 1.96 4.62 -1.54
C PHE A 60 1.03 3.59 -2.18
N THR A 61 1.54 2.85 -3.18
CA THR A 61 0.71 1.99 -4.00
C THR A 61 0.90 0.52 -3.66
N PHE A 62 -0.22 -0.20 -3.57
CA PHE A 62 -0.27 -1.64 -3.32
C PHE A 62 -1.06 -2.34 -4.42
N TYR A 63 -0.52 -3.44 -4.96
CA TYR A 63 -1.21 -4.29 -5.92
C TYR A 63 -2.14 -5.25 -5.20
N LYS A 64 -3.43 -5.15 -5.48
CA LYS A 64 -4.46 -6.00 -4.90
C LYS A 64 -4.61 -7.27 -5.73
N THR A 65 -4.41 -8.44 -5.12
CA THR A 65 -4.74 -9.74 -5.75
C THR A 65 -5.81 -10.47 -4.96
N PHE A 66 -6.57 -11.34 -5.62
CA PHE A 66 -7.67 -12.11 -5.03
C PHE A 66 -7.26 -13.55 -4.80
N GLY A 67 -7.34 -14.01 -3.54
CA GLY A 67 -7.02 -15.38 -3.12
C GLY A 67 -8.25 -16.24 -2.82
N GLY A 68 -9.44 -15.87 -3.33
CA GLY A 68 -10.69 -16.62 -3.15
C GLY A 68 -11.65 -15.99 -2.14
N SER A 69 -11.28 -15.89 -0.86
CA SER A 69 -12.10 -15.18 0.14
C SER A 69 -11.45 -13.89 0.64
N THR A 70 -10.13 -13.78 0.44
CA THR A 70 -9.32 -12.67 0.91
C THR A 70 -8.56 -12.04 -0.25
N HIS A 71 -7.94 -10.90 0.04
CA HIS A 71 -7.04 -10.23 -0.88
C HIS A 71 -5.68 -10.05 -0.24
N THR A 72 -4.64 -10.09 -1.06
CA THR A 72 -3.29 -9.66 -0.66
C THR A 72 -2.98 -8.30 -1.27
N PHE A 73 -2.04 -7.60 -0.66
CA PHE A 73 -1.62 -6.26 -1.05
C PHE A 73 -0.10 -6.23 -1.11
N GLU A 74 0.45 -6.34 -2.32
CA GLU A 74 1.91 -6.29 -2.57
C GLU A 74 2.36 -4.83 -2.71
N ALA A 75 3.46 -4.43 -2.07
CA ALA A 75 4.01 -3.08 -2.18
C ALA A 75 4.58 -2.84 -3.58
N ALA A 76 4.11 -1.78 -4.27
CA ALA A 76 4.56 -1.49 -5.63
C ALA A 76 6.02 -1.05 -5.70
N ALA A 77 6.53 -0.37 -4.66
CA ALA A 77 7.93 0.05 -4.56
C ALA A 77 8.88 -1.07 -4.09
N PHE A 78 8.35 -2.14 -3.48
CA PHE A 78 9.12 -3.27 -2.98
C PHE A 78 8.50 -4.60 -3.43
N PRO A 79 8.75 -5.03 -4.68
CA PRO A 79 8.19 -6.26 -5.23
C PRO A 79 8.49 -7.48 -4.34
N GLY A 80 7.49 -8.36 -4.19
CA GLY A 80 7.56 -9.55 -3.35
C GLY A 80 7.26 -9.32 -1.87
N LEU A 81 7.08 -8.07 -1.42
CA LEU A 81 6.68 -7.76 -0.05
C LEU A 81 5.20 -7.37 0.02
N PHE A 82 4.52 -7.89 1.04
CA PHE A 82 3.08 -7.79 1.21
C PHE A 82 2.72 -7.18 2.55
N LEU A 83 1.58 -6.46 2.61
CA LEU A 83 0.99 -6.07 3.88
C LEU A 83 0.72 -7.31 4.73
N SER A 84 1.21 -7.28 5.96
CA SER A 84 1.14 -8.38 6.91
C SER A 84 0.77 -7.89 8.30
N THR A 85 -0.02 -8.67 9.01
CA THR A 85 -0.29 -8.51 10.43
C THR A 85 0.60 -9.46 11.21
N ALA A 86 1.19 -8.97 12.31
CA ALA A 86 1.88 -9.84 13.23
C ALA A 86 0.88 -10.70 14.06
N PRO A 87 1.30 -11.82 14.66
CA PRO A 87 0.40 -12.75 15.34
C PRO A 87 -0.26 -12.18 16.60
N GLY A 88 0.36 -11.18 17.22
CA GLY A 88 -0.11 -10.60 18.48
C GLY A 88 -1.09 -9.44 18.28
N PRO A 89 -2.08 -9.27 19.17
CA PRO A 89 -2.97 -8.12 19.13
C PRO A 89 -2.21 -6.81 19.38
N GLY A 90 -2.67 -5.73 18.75
CA GLY A 90 -2.10 -4.39 18.94
C GLY A 90 -0.76 -4.14 18.26
N GLN A 91 -0.23 -5.11 17.51
CA GLN A 91 0.99 -4.94 16.74
C GLN A 91 0.72 -4.15 15.45
N ALA A 92 1.66 -3.30 15.07
CA ALA A 92 1.57 -2.51 13.85
C ALA A 92 1.58 -3.42 12.61
N LEU A 93 0.96 -2.94 11.53
CA LEU A 93 1.12 -3.55 10.22
C LEU A 93 2.58 -3.45 9.77
N ALA A 94 3.04 -4.47 9.06
CA ALA A 94 4.37 -4.51 8.50
C ALA A 94 4.33 -5.00 7.04
N LEU A 95 5.50 -4.98 6.41
CA LEU A 95 5.74 -5.65 5.14
C LEU A 95 6.48 -6.97 5.39
N ALA A 96 6.05 -8.03 4.74
CA ALA A 96 6.69 -9.34 4.83
C ALA A 96 6.63 -10.07 3.48
N PRO A 97 7.55 -11.01 3.20
CA PRO A 97 7.44 -11.90 2.05
C PRO A 97 6.14 -12.71 2.07
N ALA A 98 5.74 -13.22 0.90
CA ALA A 98 4.63 -14.15 0.82
C ALA A 98 4.88 -15.40 1.70
N PRO A 99 3.85 -15.94 2.37
CA PRO A 99 4.00 -17.18 3.14
C PRO A 99 4.41 -18.33 2.20
N GLY A 100 5.53 -18.97 2.52
CA GLY A 100 6.08 -20.10 1.74
C GLY A 100 7.17 -19.76 0.73
N ALA A 101 7.74 -18.54 0.78
CA ALA A 101 8.96 -18.17 0.08
C ALA A 101 10.24 -18.67 0.79
#